data_AF-B9ENM0-F1
#
_entry.id   AF-B9ENM0-F1
#
_cell.length_a   1.000
_cell.length_b   1.000
_cell.length_c   1.000
_cell.angle_alpha   90.00
_cell.angle_beta   90.00
_cell.angle_gamma   90.00
#
_symmetry.space_group_name_H-M   'P 1'
#
loop_
_entity.id
_entity.type
_entity.pdbx_description
1 polymer ?
#
loop_
_entity_poly.entity_id
_entity_poly.type
_entity_poly.pdbx_seq_one_letter_code
_entity_poly.pdbx_strand_id
1 'polypeptide(L)'
;MADQLTEEQIAEFKEAFSLFDKDGDGTITTKELGTVMRSLGQNPTEAELQDMINEVDADGNGTIDFPEFLTMIREADIDGDGQVNYEEFVQMMTAK
;
A
#
# COMPACT_ATOMS: atom_id res chain seq x y z
N MET A 1 10.70 -4.61 -21.03
CA MET A 1 9.32 -5.09 -21.18
C MET A 1 8.60 -4.51 -19.98
N ALA A 2 7.66 -3.59 -20.17
CA ALA A 2 6.86 -3.11 -19.06
C ALA A 2 5.95 -4.27 -18.67
N ASP A 3 6.20 -4.86 -17.50
CA ASP A 3 5.34 -5.85 -16.86
C ASP A 3 3.90 -5.34 -16.88
N GLN A 4 3.12 -5.83 -17.85
CA GLN A 4 1.69 -5.60 -17.86
C GLN A 4 1.11 -6.56 -16.84
N LEU A 5 0.85 -6.04 -15.63
CA LEU A 5 0.03 -6.74 -14.64
C LEU A 5 -1.21 -7.29 -15.35
N THR A 6 -1.52 -8.56 -15.11
CA THR A 6 -2.71 -9.20 -15.69
C THR A 6 -3.98 -8.56 -15.14
N GLU A 7 -5.11 -8.68 -15.86
CA GLU A 7 -6.40 -8.15 -15.37
C GLU A 7 -6.78 -8.73 -14.00
N GLU A 8 -6.39 -9.97 -13.71
CA GLU A 8 -6.57 -10.62 -12.40
C GLU A 8 -5.72 -9.95 -11.32
N GLN A 9 -4.41 -9.75 -11.56
CA GLN A 9 -3.55 -9.04 -10.62
C GLN A 9 -4.01 -7.59 -10.39
N ILE A 10 -4.42 -6.89 -11.44
CA ILE A 10 -4.98 -5.54 -11.31
C ILE A 10 -6.24 -5.54 -10.45
N ALA A 11 -7.09 -6.58 -10.56
CA ALA A 11 -8.28 -6.72 -9.73
C ALA A 11 -7.92 -6.96 -8.26
N GLU A 12 -6.94 -7.84 -7.98
CA GLU A 12 -6.45 -8.10 -6.62
C GLU A 12 -5.84 -6.84 -5.99
N PHE A 13 -4.99 -6.12 -6.74
CA PHE A 13 -4.44 -4.86 -6.26
C PHE A 13 -5.50 -3.78 -6.09
N LYS A 14 -6.55 -3.76 -6.93
CA LYS A 14 -7.69 -2.85 -6.72
C LYS A 14 -8.49 -3.20 -5.49
N GLU A 15 -8.72 -4.48 -5.20
CA GLU A 15 -9.39 -4.90 -3.97
C GLU A 15 -8.57 -4.50 -2.75
N ALA A 16 -7.25 -4.72 -2.78
CA ALA A 16 -6.35 -4.26 -1.73
C ALA A 16 -6.37 -2.72 -1.61
N PHE A 17 -6.27 -1.99 -2.72
CA PHE A 17 -6.35 -0.54 -2.76
C PHE A 17 -7.66 -0.02 -2.14
N SER A 18 -8.78 -0.67 -2.43
CA SER A 18 -10.11 -0.33 -1.87
C SER A 18 -10.21 -0.58 -0.36
N LEU A 19 -9.29 -1.35 0.24
CA LEU A 19 -9.21 -1.45 1.70
C LEU A 19 -8.62 -0.18 2.31
N PHE A 20 -7.70 0.47 1.61
CA PHE A 20 -7.04 1.72 1.99
C PHE A 20 -7.87 2.94 1.59
N ASP A 21 -8.15 3.10 0.31
CA ASP A 21 -8.99 4.16 -0.27
C ASP A 21 -10.45 3.97 0.18
N LYS A 22 -10.87 4.79 1.16
CA LYS A 22 -12.21 4.68 1.77
C LYS A 22 -13.24 5.51 1.04
N ASP A 23 -12.83 6.61 0.43
CA ASP A 23 -13.74 7.49 -0.29
C ASP A 23 -13.86 7.16 -1.79
N GLY A 24 -12.99 6.29 -2.29
CA GLY A 24 -12.99 5.79 -3.66
C GLY A 24 -12.48 6.82 -4.66
N ASP A 25 -11.67 7.78 -4.21
CA ASP A 25 -11.15 8.86 -5.08
C ASP A 25 -9.97 8.40 -5.96
N GLY A 26 -9.44 7.19 -5.72
CA GLY A 26 -8.33 6.62 -6.47
C GLY A 26 -6.95 7.01 -5.94
N THR A 27 -6.89 7.66 -4.77
CA THR A 27 -5.67 8.02 -4.06
C THR A 27 -5.77 7.64 -2.59
N ILE A 28 -4.65 7.33 -1.93
CA ILE A 28 -4.62 7.02 -0.51
C ILE A 28 -3.98 8.20 0.21
N THR A 29 -4.76 8.84 1.07
CA THR A 29 -4.27 9.93 1.92
C THR A 29 -3.64 9.40 3.21
N THR A 30 -2.82 10.22 3.88
CA THR A 30 -2.27 9.91 5.22
C THR A 30 -3.35 9.48 6.22
N LYS A 31 -4.54 10.07 6.12
CA LYS A 31 -5.68 9.76 7.00
C LYS A 31 -6.22 8.36 6.76
N GLU A 32 -6.31 7.94 5.51
CA GLU A 32 -6.81 6.64 5.10
C GLU A 32 -5.82 5.54 5.45
N LEU A 33 -4.54 5.75 5.11
CA LEU A 33 -3.45 4.88 5.53
C LEU A 33 -3.45 4.69 7.06
N GLY A 34 -3.53 5.79 7.82
CA GLY A 34 -3.61 5.73 9.28
C GLY A 34 -4.85 5.02 9.81
N THR A 35 -5.97 5.10 9.11
CA THR A 35 -7.21 4.40 9.50
C THR A 35 -7.08 2.89 9.32
N VAL A 36 -6.45 2.45 8.22
CA VAL A 36 -6.15 1.03 8.00
C VAL A 36 -5.12 0.53 9.01
N MET A 37 -4.02 1.24 9.22
CA MET A 37 -3.00 0.83 10.19
C MET A 37 -3.57 0.69 11.60
N ARG A 38 -4.46 1.61 12.02
CA ARG A 38 -5.21 1.48 13.28
C ARG A 38 -6.15 0.29 13.32
N SER A 39 -6.76 -0.05 12.19
CA SER A 39 -7.62 -1.24 12.07
C SER A 39 -6.82 -2.55 12.16
N LEU A 40 -5.54 -2.52 11.77
CA LEU A 40 -4.59 -3.62 11.92
C LEU A 40 -3.95 -3.69 13.33
N GLY A 41 -4.34 -2.79 14.25
CA GLY A 41 -3.83 -2.74 15.60
C GLY A 41 -2.51 -1.97 15.77
N GLN A 42 -2.00 -1.37 14.70
CA GLN A 42 -0.86 -0.44 14.75
C GLN A 42 -1.36 0.96 15.12
N ASN A 43 -0.51 1.81 15.71
CA ASN A 43 -0.93 3.15 16.09
C ASN A 43 0.10 4.21 15.66
N PRO A 44 0.33 4.33 14.33
CA PRO A 44 1.35 5.23 13.79
C PRO A 44 0.97 6.70 14.03
N THR A 45 1.99 7.52 14.18
CA THR A 45 1.87 8.98 14.25
C THR A 45 1.66 9.59 12.87
N GLU A 46 1.14 10.82 12.82
CA GLU A 46 0.96 11.53 11.55
C GLU A 46 2.28 11.75 10.81
N ALA A 47 3.39 11.95 11.55
CA ALA A 47 4.72 12.06 10.99
C ALA A 47 5.17 10.74 10.33
N GLU A 48 4.99 9.59 10.99
CA GLU A 48 5.33 8.29 10.42
C GLU A 48 4.50 7.99 9.17
N LEU A 49 3.20 8.30 9.19
CA LEU A 49 2.34 8.15 8.01
C LEU A 49 2.79 9.04 6.86
N GLN A 50 3.19 10.28 7.16
CA GLN A 50 3.69 11.20 6.17
C GLN A 50 5.03 10.73 5.59
N ASP A 51 5.95 10.24 6.43
CA ASP A 51 7.23 9.68 5.98
C ASP A 51 7.00 8.47 5.06
N MET A 52 6.09 7.55 5.43
CA MET A 52 5.72 6.40 4.58
C MET A 52 5.17 6.82 3.22
N ILE A 53 4.33 7.86 3.17
CA ILE A 53 3.83 8.38 1.90
C ILE A 53 4.98 9.00 1.11
N ASN A 54 5.78 9.86 1.72
CA ASN A 54 6.89 10.55 1.06
C ASN A 54 7.94 9.58 0.48
N GLU A 55 8.07 8.37 1.01
CA GLU A 55 8.98 7.35 0.46
C GLU A 55 8.52 6.80 -0.90
N VAL A 56 7.21 6.78 -1.15
CA VAL A 56 6.62 6.20 -2.38
C VAL A 56 5.99 7.25 -3.30
N ASP A 57 5.69 8.43 -2.76
CA ASP A 57 5.14 9.61 -3.45
C ASP A 57 6.19 10.20 -4.40
N ALA A 58 6.17 9.72 -5.64
CA ALA A 58 7.13 10.07 -6.67
C ALA A 58 6.76 11.39 -7.35
N ASP A 59 5.47 11.74 -7.36
CA ASP A 59 4.97 12.98 -7.96
C ASP A 59 4.93 14.17 -6.96
N GLY A 60 5.05 13.89 -5.66
CA GLY A 60 5.08 14.85 -4.57
C GLY A 60 3.71 15.45 -4.24
N ASN A 61 2.62 14.74 -4.56
CA ASN A 61 1.25 15.22 -4.35
C ASN A 61 0.77 15.04 -2.88
N GLY A 62 1.53 14.30 -2.06
CA GLY A 62 1.23 14.03 -0.65
C GLY A 62 0.19 12.94 -0.42
N THR A 63 -0.11 12.15 -1.45
CA THR A 63 -1.02 11.00 -1.48
C THR A 63 -0.36 9.86 -2.24
N ILE A 64 -0.91 8.65 -2.15
CA ILE A 64 -0.41 7.51 -2.90
C ILE A 64 -1.41 7.18 -4.00
N ASP A 65 -1.02 7.34 -5.26
CA ASP A 65 -1.83 6.89 -6.37
C ASP A 65 -1.70 5.37 -6.62
N PHE A 66 -2.56 4.82 -7.49
CA PHE A 66 -2.54 3.39 -7.77
C PHE A 66 -1.16 2.87 -8.27
N PRO A 67 -0.49 3.52 -9.25
CA PRO A 67 0.91 3.21 -9.60
C PRO A 67 1.91 3.23 -8.43
N GLU A 68 1.84 4.23 -7.56
CA GLU A 68 2.71 4.36 -6.38
C GLU A 68 2.43 3.27 -5.34
N PHE A 69 1.15 2.93 -5.15
CA PHE A 69 0.72 1.83 -4.30
C PHE A 69 1.25 0.48 -4.77
N LEU A 70 1.26 0.24 -6.09
CA LEU A 70 1.88 -0.97 -6.65
C LEU A 70 3.38 -1.03 -6.35
N THR A 71 4.06 0.12 -6.37
CA THR A 71 5.47 0.23 -6.01
C THR A 71 5.68 -0.08 -4.53
N MET A 72 4.82 0.47 -3.65
CA MET A 72 4.81 0.15 -2.21
C MET A 72 4.60 -1.35 -1.97
N ILE A 73 3.59 -1.95 -2.58
CA ILE A 73 3.30 -3.38 -2.43
C ILE A 73 4.47 -4.23 -2.91
N ARG A 74 5.12 -3.83 -4.01
CA ARG A 74 6.29 -4.54 -4.53
C ARG A 74 7.52 -4.41 -3.63
N GLU A 75 7.66 -3.33 -2.88
CA GLU A 75 8.71 -3.20 -1.86
C GLU A 75 8.34 -3.95 -0.56
N ALA A 76 7.05 -4.13 -0.31
CA ALA A 76 6.52 -4.90 0.81
C ALA A 76 6.50 -6.42 0.55
N ASP A 77 6.52 -6.84 -0.72
CA ASP A 77 6.72 -8.19 -1.20
C ASP A 77 8.14 -8.65 -0.86
N ILE A 78 8.25 -9.47 0.19
CA ILE A 78 9.51 -9.88 0.81
C ILE A 78 10.16 -10.99 -0.02
N ASP A 79 9.36 -11.81 -0.70
CA ASP A 79 9.84 -12.92 -1.53
C ASP A 79 10.04 -12.55 -3.01
N GLY A 80 9.51 -11.40 -3.45
CA GLY A 80 9.72 -10.81 -4.77
C GLY A 80 8.91 -11.51 -5.87
N ASP A 81 7.84 -12.23 -5.51
CA ASP A 81 6.99 -12.96 -6.45
C ASP A 81 5.88 -12.11 -7.11
N GLY A 82 5.75 -10.85 -6.68
CA GLY A 82 4.77 -9.89 -7.15
C GLY A 82 3.38 -10.07 -6.54
N GLN A 83 3.23 -10.86 -5.48
CA GLN A 83 1.96 -11.16 -4.80
C GLN A 83 2.12 -11.16 -3.27
N VAL A 84 1.71 -10.07 -2.63
CA VAL A 84 1.65 -10.02 -1.15
C VAL A 84 0.51 -10.89 -0.65
N ASN A 85 0.85 -12.09 -0.21
CA ASN A 85 -0.10 -13.04 0.37
C ASN A 85 -0.34 -12.73 1.87
N TYR A 86 -1.41 -13.30 2.44
CA TYR A 86 -1.73 -13.10 3.86
C TYR A 86 -0.59 -13.54 4.80
N GLU A 87 0.20 -14.54 4.42
CA GLU A 87 1.33 -15.01 5.23
C GLU A 87 2.49 -14.01 5.22
N GLU A 88 2.81 -13.41 4.07
CA GLU A 88 3.76 -12.32 3.96
C GLU A 88 3.30 -11.06 4.69
N PHE A 89 2.02 -10.69 4.58
CA PHE A 89 1.46 -9.56 5.31
C PHE A 89 1.60 -9.73 6.83
N VAL A 90 1.41 -10.97 7.32
CA VAL A 90 1.64 -11.32 8.72
C VAL A 90 3.14 -11.33 9.05
N GLN A 91 4.00 -11.82 8.15
CA GLN A 91 5.45 -11.81 8.37
C GLN A 91 6.03 -10.40 8.40
N MET A 92 5.59 -9.49 7.53
CA MET A 92 5.99 -8.08 7.55
C MET A 92 5.63 -7.41 8.88
N MET A 93 4.46 -7.71 9.44
CA MET A 93 4.03 -7.16 10.74
C MET A 93 4.67 -7.86 11.96
N THR A 94 5.27 -9.04 11.79
CA THR A 94 5.86 -9.83 12.89
C THR A 94 7.39 -9.81 12.87
N ALA A 95 8.00 -9.45 11.73
CA ALA A 95 9.44 -9.26 11.61
C ALA A 95 9.85 -7.99 12.37
N LYS A 96 10.76 -8.18 13.32
CA LYS A 96 11.31 -7.17 14.23
C LYS A 96 12.82 -7.11 14.04
#